data_AF-A0A1Z3HUX7-F1
#
_entry.id   AF-A0A1Z3HUX7-F1
#
_cell.length_a   1.000
_cell.length_b   1.000
_cell.length_c   1.000
_cell.angle_alpha   90.00
_cell.angle_beta   90.00
_cell.angle_gamma   90.00
#
_symmetry.space_group_name_H-M   'P 1'
#
loop_
_entity.id
_entity.type
_entity.pdbx_description
1 polymer ?
#
loop_
_entity_poly.entity_id
_entity_poly.type
_entity_poly.pdbx_seq_one_letter_code
_entity_poly.pdbx_strand_id
1 'polypeptide(L)'
;MLSQLYYLLRSRQDGQYLAARDQAQDQRYLLLFTADYDALSYLNTHAPDVAEQFAVESVTSTQLKPVLDRWGYKGMGLVKDPRLPTIEFMAR
;
A
#
# COMPACT_ATOMS: atom_id res chain seq x y z
N MET A 1 23.48 -5.33 2.99
CA MET A 1 22.62 -4.21 2.53
C MET A 1 21.37 -4.25 3.40
N LEU A 2 21.07 -3.19 4.17
CA LEU A 2 19.86 -3.13 5.00
C LEU A 2 18.65 -3.04 4.06
N SER A 3 17.83 -4.09 4.00
CA SER A 3 16.60 -4.06 3.23
C SER A 3 15.62 -3.17 3.97
N GLN A 4 15.20 -2.06 3.35
CA GLN A 4 14.20 -1.20 3.95
C GLN A 4 12.89 -1.97 4.12
N LEU A 5 12.33 -1.89 5.32
CA LEU A 5 11.06 -2.52 5.68
C LEU A 5 9.93 -1.56 5.33
N TYR A 6 8.92 -2.08 4.64
CA TYR A 6 7.69 -1.38 4.31
C TYR A 6 6.50 -2.15 4.87
N TYR A 7 5.42 -1.43 5.09
CA TYR A 7 4.16 -1.97 5.57
C TYR A 7 3.11 -1.80 4.48
N LEU A 8 2.32 -2.84 4.26
CA LEU A 8 1.23 -2.89 3.29
C LEU A 8 -0.08 -3.17 4.02
N LEU A 9 -1.19 -2.75 3.42
CA LEU A 9 -2.52 -3.14 3.87
C LEU A 9 -3.06 -4.23 2.94
N ARG A 10 -3.19 -5.44 3.46
CA ARG A 10 -3.70 -6.60 2.73
C ARG A 10 -5.14 -6.88 3.09
N SER A 11 -5.99 -6.96 2.09
CA SER A 11 -7.38 -7.39 2.22
C SER A 11 -7.43 -8.85 2.68
N ARG A 12 -8.25 -9.13 3.70
CA ARG A 12 -8.50 -10.45 4.25
C ARG A 12 -9.48 -11.26 3.40
N GLN A 13 -10.22 -10.60 2.50
CA GLN A 13 -11.24 -11.25 1.66
C GLN A 13 -10.63 -11.93 0.43
N ASP A 14 -9.72 -11.24 -0.26
CA ASP A 14 -9.16 -11.67 -1.55
C ASP A 14 -7.62 -11.71 -1.57
N GLY A 15 -6.97 -11.22 -0.51
CA GLY A 15 -5.52 -11.14 -0.43
C GLY A 15 -4.88 -10.05 -1.28
N GLN A 16 -5.67 -9.18 -1.92
CA GLN A 16 -5.16 -8.01 -2.64
C GLN A 16 -4.63 -6.97 -1.65
N TYR A 17 -3.78 -6.08 -2.14
CA TYR A 17 -3.25 -4.98 -1.34
C TYR A 17 -3.96 -3.67 -1.68
N LEU A 18 -4.03 -2.78 -0.68
CA LEU A 18 -4.54 -1.43 -0.86
C LEU A 18 -3.69 -0.69 -1.90
N ALA A 19 -4.37 -0.09 -2.86
CA ALA A 19 -3.76 0.61 -3.97
C ALA A 19 -4.52 1.91 -4.28
N ALA A 20 -3.78 2.94 -4.68
CA ALA A 20 -4.36 4.10 -5.33
C ALA A 20 -4.74 3.73 -6.77
N ARG A 21 -5.95 4.11 -7.19
CA ARG A 21 -6.42 3.93 -8.56
C ARG A 21 -6.46 5.27 -9.27
N ASP A 22 -5.74 5.38 -10.37
CA ASP A 22 -5.93 6.46 -11.34
C ASP A 22 -7.13 6.08 -12.23
N GLN A 23 -8.25 6.79 -12.07
CA GLN A 23 -9.46 6.53 -12.86
C GLN A 23 -9.29 6.87 -14.34
N ALA A 24 -8.42 7.83 -14.68
CA ALA A 24 -8.24 8.27 -16.07
C ALA A 24 -7.45 7.24 -16.89
N GLN A 25 -6.49 6.56 -16.25
CA GLN A 25 -5.60 5.60 -16.93
C GLN A 25 -5.89 4.14 -16.59
N ASP A 26 -6.87 3.88 -15.72
CA ASP A 26 -7.18 2.58 -15.13
C ASP A 26 -5.94 1.88 -14.51
N GLN A 27 -5.03 2.68 -13.96
CA GLN A 27 -3.78 2.20 -13.36
C GLN A 27 -3.91 2.09 -11.85
N ARG A 28 -3.25 1.08 -11.29
CA ARG A 28 -3.24 0.80 -9.85
C ARG A 28 -1.82 0.89 -9.31
N TYR A 29 -1.64 1.62 -8.21
CA TYR A 29 -0.35 1.83 -7.56
C TYR A 29 -0.41 1.32 -6.13
N LEU A 30 0.46 0.37 -5.78
CA LEU A 30 0.52 -0.23 -4.45
C LEU A 30 0.88 0.82 -3.40
N LEU A 31 0.08 0.99 -2.35
CA LEU A 31 0.41 1.91 -1.28
C LEU A 31 1.39 1.27 -0.28
N LEU A 32 2.47 1.99 0.01
CA LEU A 32 3.50 1.62 0.97
C LEU A 32 3.46 2.57 2.16
N PHE A 33 3.67 2.02 3.34
CA PHE A 33 3.82 2.77 4.58
C PHE A 33 5.19 2.50 5.20
N THR A 34 5.77 3.50 5.87
CA THR A 34 7.06 3.37 6.56
C THR A 34 6.93 2.78 7.96
N ALA A 35 5.74 2.81 8.53
CA ALA A 35 5.42 2.19 9.81
C ALA A 35 4.05 1.50 9.79
N ASP A 36 3.86 0.54 10.69
CA ASP A 36 2.59 -0.16 10.90
C ASP A 36 1.48 0.77 11.41
N TYR A 37 1.81 1.65 12.36
CA TYR A 37 0.86 2.63 12.89
C TYR A 37 0.42 3.66 11.83
N ASP A 38 1.25 3.97 10.84
CA ASP A 38 0.88 4.85 9.72
C ASP A 38 -0.17 4.18 8.84
N ALA A 39 0.01 2.89 8.54
CA ALA A 39 -0.95 2.09 7.77
C ALA A 39 -2.31 2.01 8.48
N LEU A 40 -2.30 1.72 9.78
CA LEU A 40 -3.53 1.69 10.59
C LEU A 40 -4.19 3.07 10.69
N SER A 41 -3.40 4.13 10.86
CA SER A 41 -3.90 5.50 10.94
C SER A 41 -4.55 5.94 9.63
N TYR A 42 -3.94 5.61 8.49
CA TYR A 42 -4.52 5.88 7.18
C TYR A 42 -5.87 5.18 7.01
N LEU A 43 -5.93 3.88 7.32
CA LEU A 43 -7.15 3.09 7.18
C LEU A 43 -8.28 3.62 8.07
N ASN A 44 -7.98 3.93 9.33
CA ASN A 44 -8.94 4.51 10.27
C ASN A 44 -9.44 5.89 9.83
N THR A 45 -8.61 6.67 9.14
CA THR A 45 -8.95 8.02 8.70
C THR A 45 -9.83 7.99 7.44
N HIS A 46 -9.48 7.15 6.46
CA HIS A 46 -10.08 7.20 5.13
C HIS A 46 -11.14 6.13 4.88
N ALA A 47 -11.10 5.01 5.61
CA ALA A 47 -12.02 3.90 5.39
C ALA A 47 -12.27 3.06 6.67
N PRO A 48 -12.80 3.69 7.75
CA PRO A 48 -13.02 3.00 9.03
C PRO A 48 -13.97 1.80 8.90
N ASP A 49 -14.97 1.87 8.03
CA ASP A 49 -15.99 0.82 7.87
C ASP A 49 -15.43 -0.49 7.31
N VAL A 50 -14.29 -0.43 6.62
CA VAL A 50 -13.63 -1.61 6.04
C VAL A 50 -12.35 -1.96 6.81
N ALA A 51 -12.04 -1.28 7.90
CA ALA A 51 -10.76 -1.42 8.58
C ALA A 51 -10.48 -2.86 9.05
N GLU A 52 -11.49 -3.54 9.58
CA GLU A 52 -11.39 -4.93 10.05
C GLU A 52 -11.17 -5.94 8.91
N GLN A 53 -11.47 -5.55 7.68
CA GLN A 53 -11.30 -6.37 6.47
C GLN A 53 -9.87 -6.32 5.94
N PHE A 54 -9.00 -5.47 6.49
CA PHE A 54 -7.59 -5.42 6.14
C PHE A 54 -6.70 -5.89 7.31
N ALA A 55 -5.51 -6.36 6.96
CA ALA A 55 -4.43 -6.69 7.88
C ALA A 55 -3.15 -5.97 7.44
N VAL A 56 -2.34 -5.55 8.40
CA VAL A 56 -1.02 -4.97 8.13
C VAL A 56 -0.04 -6.12 7.84
N GLU A 57 0.66 -6.02 6.71
CA GLU A 57 1.70 -6.98 6.30
C GLU A 57 3.04 -6.24 6.15
N SER A 58 4.08 -6.73 6.79
CA SER A 58 5.44 -6.19 6.66
C SER A 58 6.20 -6.90 5.55
N VAL A 59 6.78 -6.14 4.63
CA VAL A 59 7.55 -6.65 3.49
C VAL A 59 8.88 -5.92 3.37
N THR A 60 9.91 -6.63 2.94
CA THR A 60 11.18 -6.00 2.60
C THR A 60 11.15 -5.44 1.17
N SER A 61 12.01 -4.47 0.89
CA SER A 61 12.15 -3.89 -0.45
C SER A 61 12.35 -4.93 -1.58
N THR A 62 12.99 -6.07 -1.30
CA THR A 62 13.20 -7.14 -2.27
C THR A 62 11.92 -7.94 -2.58
N GLN A 63 10.97 -7.98 -1.65
CA GLN A 63 9.68 -8.68 -1.80
C GLN A 63 8.62 -7.87 -2.57
N LEU A 64 8.85 -6.57 -2.77
CA LEU A 64 7.90 -5.68 -3.46
C LEU A 64 7.70 -6.04 -4.93
N LYS A 65 8.78 -6.34 -5.67
CA LYS A 65 8.68 -6.63 -7.11
C LYS A 65 7.78 -7.83 -7.43
N PRO A 66 7.90 -8.99 -6.74
CA PRO A 66 6.95 -10.09 -6.88
C PRO A 66 5.49 -9.70 -6.58
N VAL A 67 5.25 -8.84 -5.58
CA VAL A 67 3.90 -8.37 -5.22
C VAL A 67 3.30 -7.52 -6.33
N LEU A 68 4.07 -6.58 -6.88
CA LEU A 68 3.66 -5.74 -8.01
C LEU A 68 3.26 -6.58 -9.22
N ASP A 69 4.09 -7.57 -9.55
CA ASP A 69 3.91 -8.42 -10.73
C ASP A 69 2.69 -9.32 -10.61
N ARG A 70 2.48 -9.91 -9.42
CA ARG A 70 1.36 -10.82 -9.14
C ARG A 70 0.00 -10.15 -9.31
N TRP A 71 -0.14 -8.90 -8.88
CA TRP A 71 -1.41 -8.19 -8.84
C TRP A 71 -1.58 -7.17 -9.97
N GLY A 72 -0.56 -7.01 -10.82
CA GLY A 72 -0.59 -6.10 -11.96
C GLY A 72 -0.60 -4.62 -11.55
N TYR A 73 0.12 -4.27 -10.48
CA TYR A 73 0.29 -2.86 -10.09
C TYR A 73 1.29 -2.18 -11.03
N LYS A 74 0.96 -0.97 -11.49
CA LYS A 74 1.81 -0.17 -12.39
C LYS A 74 3.06 0.38 -11.68
N GLY A 75 2.96 0.56 -10.38
CA GLY A 75 4.01 1.11 -9.54
C GLY A 75 3.64 1.09 -8.06
N MET A 76 4.39 1.87 -7.29
CA MET A 76 4.21 2.01 -5.85
C MET A 76 3.95 3.47 -5.49
N GLY A 77 3.22 3.72 -4.42
CA GLY A 77 2.98 5.02 -3.82
C GLY A 77 3.41 5.01 -2.36
N LEU A 78 4.45 5.74 -1.99
CA LEU A 78 4.85 5.87 -0.59
C LEU A 78 4.00 6.93 0.10
N VAL A 79 3.24 6.54 1.12
CA VAL A 79 2.40 7.44 1.92
C VAL A 79 3.28 8.14 2.97
N LYS A 80 3.50 9.44 2.81
CA LYS A 80 4.31 10.24 3.76
C LYS A 80 3.54 10.77 4.96
N ASP A 81 2.25 11.07 4.77
CA ASP A 81 1.37 11.57 5.83
C ASP A 81 0.02 10.83 5.73
N PRO A 82 -0.37 10.02 6.72
CA PRO A 82 -1.61 9.25 6.64
C PRO A 82 -2.88 10.13 6.75
N ARG A 83 -2.80 11.33 7.33
CA ARG A 83 -3.93 12.26 7.49
C ARG A 83 -4.12 13.14 6.26
N LEU A 84 -3.02 13.59 5.66
CA LEU A 84 -3.00 14.34 4.40
C LEU A 84 -2.12 13.60 3.38
N PRO A 85 -2.64 12.53 2.75
CA PRO A 85 -1.84 11.59 1.97
C PRO A 85 -1.08 12.25 0.83
N THR A 86 0.19 12.53 1.10
CA THR A 86 1.19 12.85 0.09
C THR A 86 1.78 11.52 -0.37
N ILE A 87 1.49 11.16 -1.61
CA ILE A 87 1.89 9.90 -2.20
C ILE A 87 2.97 10.16 -3.26
N GLU A 88 4.16 9.61 -3.05
CA GLU A 88 5.20 9.61 -4.08
C GLU A 88 5.09 8.37 -4.95
N PHE A 89 4.68 8.58 -6.20
CA PHE A 89 4.51 7.50 -7.17
C PHE A 89 5.82 7.17 -7.87
N MET A 90 6.19 5.90 -7.84
CA MET A 90 7.32 5.35 -8.58
C MET A 90 6.78 4.35 -9.60
N ALA A 91 6.93 4.65 -10.89
CA ALA A 91 6.62 3.73 -11.97
C ALA A 91 7.69 2.63 -12.04
N ARG A 92 7.25 1.41 -12.39
CA ARG A 92 8.11 0.24 -12.60
C ARG A 92 9.02 0.40 -13.82
#